data_AF-A0A957EZX0-F1
#
_entry.id   AF-A0A957EZX0-F1
#
_cell.length_a   1.000
_cell.length_b   1.000
_cell.length_c   1.000
_cell.angle_alpha   90.00
_cell.angle_beta   90.00
_cell.angle_gamma   90.00
#
_symmetry.space_group_name_H-M   'P 1'
#
loop_
_entity.id
_entity.type
_entity.pdbx_description
1 polymer ?
#
loop_
_entity_poly.entity_id
_entity_poly.type
_entity_poly.pdbx_seq_one_letter_code
_entity_poly.pdbx_strand_id
1 'polypeptide(L)'
;IAGLQLAALSLQGEPDAHSFVRSFTGTHRFVLDYLLEEVLQKQPASTQAFLLPTSILNRLCAPLCDALLPETTITSQTILEELERSNLFINALDNERHWYRYHHLFGDLLRQRLGQNLPPAEIAIYHIRASAWYEKNGELSESFHHAIAAEDFHRAANLAEMAWQGMDEALQAAAWLAWITQLPEDAIRVRPVLCTQIAWSFTDTGQTEKKKDNM
;
A
#
# COMPACT_ATOMS: atom_id res chain seq x y z
N ILE A 1 1.65 10.79 27.15
CA ILE A 1 2.90 11.39 26.60
C ILE A 1 4.17 10.64 27.05
N ALA A 2 4.15 9.80 28.12
CA ALA A 2 5.33 9.09 28.62
C ALA A 2 6.01 8.07 27.65
N GLY A 3 5.26 7.38 26.79
CA GLY A 3 5.84 6.40 25.85
C GLY A 3 6.73 7.00 24.77
N LEU A 4 6.37 8.21 24.29
CA LEU A 4 7.13 8.95 23.28
C LEU A 4 8.42 9.56 23.88
N GLN A 5 8.39 9.94 25.16
CA GLN A 5 9.56 10.41 25.91
C GLN A 5 10.56 9.28 26.20
N LEU A 6 10.11 8.05 26.48
CA LEU A 6 11.00 6.90 26.71
C LEU A 6 11.65 6.41 25.40
N ALA A 7 10.91 6.41 24.28
CA ALA A 7 11.48 6.13 22.97
C ALA A 7 12.49 7.21 22.54
N ALA A 8 12.17 8.49 22.77
CA ALA A 8 13.07 9.61 22.47
C ALA A 8 14.31 9.66 23.38
N LEU A 9 14.20 9.33 24.67
CA LEU A 9 15.34 9.25 25.60
C LEU A 9 16.24 8.05 25.30
N SER A 10 15.70 6.95 24.78
CA SER A 10 16.50 5.79 24.34
C SER A 10 17.26 6.07 23.04
N LEU A 11 16.82 7.03 22.22
CA LEU A 11 17.46 7.46 20.97
C LEU A 11 18.58 8.51 21.17
N GLN A 12 18.59 9.23 22.30
CA GLN A 12 19.61 10.24 22.59
C GLN A 12 20.92 9.68 23.17
N GLY A 13 20.98 8.37 23.47
CA GLY A 13 22.12 7.72 24.12
C GLY A 13 23.11 6.99 23.21
N GLU A 14 22.80 6.82 21.91
CA GLU A 14 23.65 6.10 20.95
C GLU A 14 23.70 6.87 19.61
N PRO A 15 24.89 7.15 19.05
CA PRO A 15 25.05 7.98 17.85
C PRO A 15 24.56 7.35 16.54
N ASP A 16 23.92 6.18 16.59
CA ASP A 16 23.48 5.46 15.40
C ASP A 16 22.13 4.78 15.61
N ALA A 17 21.04 5.51 15.33
CA ALA A 17 19.66 5.00 15.36
C ALA A 17 19.46 3.75 14.48
N HIS A 18 20.30 3.54 13.47
CA HIS A 18 20.27 2.34 12.62
C HIS A 18 20.87 1.10 13.29
N SER A 19 21.82 1.26 14.21
CA SER A 19 22.42 0.12 14.95
C SER A 19 21.51 -0.36 16.09
N PHE A 20 20.72 0.54 16.69
CA PHE A 20 19.75 0.23 17.75
C PHE A 20 18.55 -0.58 17.24
N VAL A 21 18.05 -0.30 16.04
CA VAL A 21 16.98 -1.11 15.40
C VAL A 21 17.47 -2.52 15.07
N ARG A 22 18.78 -2.69 14.85
CA ARG A 22 19.39 -3.97 14.47
C ARG A 22 19.73 -4.87 15.67
N SER A 23 19.81 -4.32 16.89
CA SER A 23 20.08 -5.06 18.13
C SER A 23 18.82 -5.56 18.86
N PHE A 24 17.63 -5.16 18.40
CA PHE A 24 16.35 -5.51 19.03
C PHE A 24 15.80 -6.85 18.51
N THR A 25 16.14 -7.95 19.18
CA THR A 25 15.62 -9.29 18.89
C THR A 25 14.26 -9.55 19.57
N GLY A 26 13.41 -10.36 18.90
CA GLY A 26 12.19 -11.04 19.36
C GLY A 26 11.33 -10.40 20.45
N THR A 27 11.81 -10.43 21.70
CA THR A 27 11.12 -9.95 22.91
C THR A 27 10.81 -8.46 22.86
N HIS A 28 11.64 -7.66 22.19
CA HIS A 28 11.42 -6.22 22.11
C HIS A 28 10.46 -5.77 21.01
N ARG A 29 10.15 -6.64 20.03
CA ARG A 29 9.14 -6.34 19.01
C ARG A 29 7.75 -6.21 19.65
N PHE A 30 7.43 -7.06 20.63
CA PHE A 30 6.19 -6.93 21.40
C PHE A 30 6.10 -5.62 22.19
N VAL A 31 7.22 -5.13 22.72
CA VAL A 31 7.26 -3.84 23.43
C VAL A 31 7.02 -2.68 22.46
N LEU A 32 7.64 -2.72 21.28
CA LEU A 32 7.43 -1.72 20.23
C LEU A 32 5.99 -1.74 19.72
N ASP A 33 5.43 -2.92 19.44
CA ASP A 33 4.04 -3.06 18.98
C ASP A 33 3.06 -2.50 20.03
N TYR A 34 3.31 -2.77 21.32
CA TYR A 34 2.52 -2.19 22.42
C TYR A 34 2.64 -0.66 22.51
N LEU A 35 3.84 -0.10 22.33
CA LEU A 35 4.04 1.36 22.35
C LEU A 35 3.33 2.04 21.17
N LEU A 36 3.44 1.46 19.97
CA LEU A 36 2.75 1.96 18.79
C LEU A 36 1.23 1.89 18.97
N GLU A 37 0.73 0.81 19.59
CA GLU A 37 -0.68 0.66 19.95
C GLU A 37 -1.14 1.74 20.92
N GLU A 38 -0.40 2.00 22.00
CA GLU A 38 -0.74 3.08 22.93
C GLU A 38 -0.75 4.44 22.24
N VAL A 39 0.18 4.68 21.32
CA VAL A 39 0.25 5.94 20.57
C VAL A 39 -0.99 6.11 19.70
N LEU A 40 -1.42 5.06 19.00
CA LEU A 40 -2.64 5.06 18.19
C LEU A 40 -3.89 5.28 19.05
N GLN A 41 -4.03 4.55 20.15
CA GLN A 41 -5.18 4.66 21.05
C GLN A 41 -5.33 6.04 21.70
N LYS A 42 -4.21 6.76 21.89
CA LYS A 42 -4.21 8.14 22.42
C LYS A 42 -4.54 9.20 21.37
N GLN A 43 -4.63 8.83 20.08
CA GLN A 43 -5.02 9.77 19.04
C GLN A 43 -6.52 10.07 19.08
N PRO A 44 -6.93 11.30 18.74
CA PRO A 44 -8.34 11.62 18.53
C PRO A 44 -9.00 10.70 17.50
N ALA A 45 -10.31 10.46 17.65
CA ALA A 45 -11.05 9.59 16.73
C ALA A 45 -10.97 10.04 15.27
N SER A 46 -10.92 11.35 15.02
CA SER A 46 -10.72 11.93 13.68
C SER A 46 -9.37 11.56 13.07
N THR A 47 -8.30 11.58 13.87
CA THR A 47 -6.96 11.19 13.43
C THR A 47 -6.88 9.68 13.15
N GLN A 48 -7.48 8.86 14.01
CA GLN A 48 -7.55 7.40 13.76
C GLN A 48 -8.35 7.08 12.48
N ALA A 49 -9.46 7.80 12.25
CA ALA A 49 -10.27 7.66 11.04
C ALA A 49 -9.51 8.05 9.76
N PHE A 50 -8.46 8.88 9.87
CA PHE A 50 -7.55 9.16 8.77
C PHE A 50 -6.45 8.09 8.62
N LEU A 51 -5.78 7.74 9.72
CA LEU A 51 -4.62 6.83 9.73
C LEU A 51 -4.98 5.41 9.30
N LEU A 52 -6.12 4.88 9.75
CA LEU A 52 -6.45 3.48 9.50
C LEU A 52 -6.69 3.22 8.01
N PRO A 53 -7.58 3.93 7.29
CA PRO A 53 -7.84 3.63 5.88
C PRO A 53 -6.66 3.97 4.97
N THR A 54 -5.89 5.02 5.29
CA THR A 54 -4.74 5.42 4.47
C THR A 54 -3.53 4.49 4.63
N SER A 55 -3.53 3.60 5.63
CA SER A 55 -2.48 2.60 5.85
C SER A 55 -2.33 1.55 4.74
N ILE A 56 -3.33 1.42 3.86
CA ILE A 56 -3.27 0.55 2.68
C ILE A 56 -2.29 1.06 1.62
N LEU A 57 -1.90 2.34 1.70
CA LEU A 57 -1.05 3.00 0.71
C LEU A 57 0.44 2.81 1.03
N ASN A 58 1.24 2.53 0.00
CA ASN A 58 2.70 2.44 0.13
C ASN A 58 3.39 3.81 0.28
N ARG A 59 2.79 4.84 -0.34
CA ARG A 59 3.17 6.24 -0.31
C ARG A 59 1.90 7.07 -0.28
N LEU A 60 1.89 8.12 0.52
CA LEU A 60 0.75 9.00 0.70
C LEU A 60 1.05 10.35 0.05
N CYS A 61 0.08 10.91 -0.64
CA CYS A 61 0.05 12.33 -0.99
C CYS A 61 -1.35 12.86 -0.70
N ALA A 62 -1.49 14.16 -0.47
CA ALA A 62 -2.78 14.74 -0.12
C ALA A 62 -3.90 14.43 -1.13
N PRO A 63 -3.72 14.59 -2.45
CA PRO A 63 -4.77 14.30 -3.42
C PRO A 63 -5.21 12.83 -3.43
N LEU A 64 -4.31 11.90 -3.14
CA LEU A 64 -4.63 10.48 -3.02
C LEU A 64 -5.41 10.20 -1.74
N CYS A 65 -5.00 10.78 -0.61
CA CYS A 65 -5.71 10.64 0.66
C CYS A 65 -7.13 11.22 0.56
N ASP A 66 -7.30 12.38 -0.08
CA ASP A 66 -8.60 13.00 -0.33
C ASP A 66 -9.50 12.10 -1.20
N ALA A 67 -8.93 11.41 -2.18
CA ALA A 67 -9.67 10.45 -3.01
C ALA A 67 -10.13 9.20 -2.24
N LEU A 68 -9.35 8.76 -1.24
CA LEU A 68 -9.74 7.67 -0.35
C LEU A 68 -10.82 8.11 0.65
N LEU A 69 -10.71 9.34 1.16
CA LEU A 69 -11.51 9.89 2.26
C LEU A 69 -12.26 11.18 1.85
N PRO A 70 -13.23 11.09 0.92
CA PRO A 70 -13.88 12.26 0.32
C PRO A 70 -14.76 13.07 1.29
N GLU A 71 -15.12 12.50 2.44
CA GLU A 71 -16.03 13.14 3.42
C GLU A 71 -15.29 13.95 4.50
N THR A 72 -13.97 14.10 4.38
CA THR A 72 -13.16 14.78 5.39
C THR A 72 -13.36 16.31 5.32
N THR A 73 -13.65 16.94 6.46
CA THR A 73 -13.85 18.40 6.55
C THR A 73 -12.54 19.19 6.43
N ILE A 74 -11.42 18.56 6.77
CA ILE A 74 -10.08 19.13 6.72
C ILE A 74 -9.34 18.50 5.54
N THR A 75 -8.52 19.28 4.84
CA THR A 75 -7.73 18.76 3.72
C THR A 75 -6.71 17.73 4.20
N SER A 76 -6.47 16.69 3.40
CA SER A 76 -5.48 15.67 3.77
C SER A 76 -4.08 16.24 3.92
N GLN A 77 -3.72 17.31 3.18
CA GLN A 77 -2.43 17.97 3.32
C GLN A 77 -2.22 18.52 4.74
N THR A 78 -3.21 19.20 5.30
CA THR A 78 -3.11 19.74 6.66
C THR A 78 -2.97 18.63 7.69
N ILE A 79 -3.69 17.53 7.52
CA ILE A 79 -3.58 16.37 8.41
C ILE A 79 -2.17 15.75 8.32
N LEU A 80 -1.64 15.55 7.10
CA LEU A 80 -0.31 14.98 6.89
C LEU A 80 0.80 15.85 7.52
N GLU A 81 0.71 17.17 7.36
CA GLU A 81 1.66 18.12 7.97
C GLU A 81 1.58 18.12 9.50
N GLU A 82 0.37 18.01 10.08
CA GLU A 82 0.19 17.90 11.53
C GLU A 82 0.75 16.58 12.08
N LEU A 83 0.53 15.48 11.37
CA LEU A 83 1.07 14.16 11.72
C LEU A 83 2.60 14.14 11.65
N GLU A 84 3.20 14.76 10.64
CA GLU A 84 4.65 14.91 10.51
C GLU A 84 5.20 15.76 11.67
N ARG A 85 4.60 16.93 11.95
CA ARG A 85 5.03 17.83 13.03
C ARG A 85 4.91 17.22 14.42
N SER A 86 3.94 16.34 14.63
CA SER A 86 3.75 15.60 15.88
C SER A 86 4.65 14.36 16.00
N ASN A 87 5.51 14.09 15.01
CA ASN A 87 6.39 12.92 14.93
C ASN A 87 5.60 11.60 15.04
N LEU A 88 4.41 11.52 14.44
CA LEU A 88 3.56 10.32 14.50
C LEU A 88 3.97 9.25 13.49
N PHE A 89 5.27 8.92 13.48
CA PHE A 89 5.85 7.88 12.63
C PHE A 89 5.50 8.02 11.13
N ILE A 90 5.36 9.26 10.67
CA ILE A 90 5.19 9.61 9.25
C ILE A 90 6.34 10.52 8.85
N ASN A 91 6.90 10.27 7.67
CA ASN A 91 8.06 11.00 7.16
C ASN A 91 7.76 11.50 5.76
N ALA A 92 8.13 12.75 5.46
CA ALA A 92 8.15 13.25 4.10
C ALA A 92 9.25 12.53 3.28
N LEU A 93 8.94 12.18 2.05
CA LEU A 93 9.84 11.53 1.09
C LEU A 93 10.54 12.53 0.17
N ASP A 94 10.08 13.78 0.16
CA ASP A 94 10.62 14.87 -0.64
C ASP A 94 10.71 16.17 0.16
N ASN A 95 11.47 17.13 -0.38
CA ASN A 95 11.67 18.44 0.26
C ASN A 95 10.42 19.33 0.18
N GLU A 96 9.54 19.06 -0.80
CA GLU A 96 8.33 19.84 -1.06
C GLU A 96 7.11 19.33 -0.27
N ARG A 97 7.27 18.21 0.46
CA ARG A 97 6.24 17.58 1.29
C ARG A 97 4.97 17.20 0.51
N HIS A 98 5.19 16.68 -0.70
CA HIS A 98 4.12 16.13 -1.52
C HIS A 98 3.89 14.66 -1.20
N TRP A 99 4.98 13.92 -0.99
CA TRP A 99 4.92 12.49 -0.69
C TRP A 99 5.34 12.20 0.75
N TYR A 100 4.59 11.33 1.40
CA TYR A 100 4.80 10.86 2.75
C TYR A 100 4.81 9.34 2.79
N ARG A 101 5.38 8.79 3.84
CA ARG A 101 5.34 7.35 4.12
C ARG A 101 5.27 7.12 5.62
N TYR A 102 4.44 6.17 6.01
CA TYR A 102 4.47 5.63 7.36
C TYR A 102 5.73 4.81 7.59
N HIS A 103 6.29 4.91 8.79
CA HIS A 103 7.26 3.95 9.25
C HIS A 103 6.69 2.53 9.15
N HIS A 104 7.48 1.58 8.66
CA HIS A 104 7.00 0.25 8.28
C HIS A 104 6.22 -0.46 9.41
N LEU A 105 6.75 -0.46 10.64
CA LEU A 105 6.06 -1.06 11.81
C LEU A 105 4.72 -0.39 12.13
N PHE A 106 4.66 0.94 11.99
CA PHE A 106 3.42 1.67 12.28
C PHE A 106 2.39 1.39 11.18
N GLY A 107 2.80 1.38 9.91
CA GLY A 107 1.94 0.98 8.80
C GLY A 107 1.39 -0.45 8.96
N ASP A 108 2.23 -1.40 9.40
CA ASP A 108 1.80 -2.78 9.67
C ASP A 108 0.76 -2.85 10.79
N LEU A 109 0.98 -2.14 11.89
CA LEU A 109 0.02 -2.04 12.99
C LEU A 109 -1.31 -1.46 12.52
N LEU A 110 -1.27 -0.35 11.77
CA LEU A 110 -2.47 0.32 11.25
C LEU A 110 -3.27 -0.61 10.33
N ARG A 111 -2.61 -1.35 9.43
CA ARG A 111 -3.26 -2.33 8.55
C ARG A 111 -3.89 -3.47 9.34
N GLN A 112 -3.21 -3.98 10.36
CA GLN A 112 -3.76 -5.00 11.24
C GLN A 112 -5.01 -4.49 11.97
N ARG A 113 -4.99 -3.25 12.47
CA ARG A 113 -6.14 -2.63 13.13
C ARG A 113 -7.29 -2.35 12.19
N LEU A 114 -7.01 -1.90 10.96
CA LEU A 114 -8.01 -1.73 9.92
C LEU A 114 -8.76 -3.05 9.67
N GLY A 115 -8.03 -4.15 9.52
CA GLY A 115 -8.60 -5.50 9.32
C GLY A 115 -9.38 -6.06 10.52
N GLN A 116 -9.09 -5.57 11.74
CA GLN A 116 -9.86 -5.94 12.94
C GLN A 116 -11.12 -5.09 13.11
N ASN A 117 -11.08 -3.83 12.65
CA ASN A 117 -12.14 -2.85 12.87
C ASN A 117 -13.21 -2.89 11.78
N LEU A 118 -12.84 -3.21 10.54
CA LEU A 118 -13.72 -3.20 9.38
C LEU A 118 -13.77 -4.56 8.69
N PRO A 119 -14.94 -4.96 8.14
CA PRO A 119 -15.04 -6.17 7.34
C PRO A 119 -14.25 -6.00 6.02
N PRO A 120 -13.77 -7.11 5.41
CA PRO A 120 -13.01 -7.06 4.16
C PRO A 120 -13.71 -6.30 3.03
N ALA A 121 -15.04 -6.39 2.94
CA ALA A 121 -15.83 -5.69 1.93
C ALA A 121 -15.75 -4.15 2.05
N GLU A 122 -15.66 -3.62 3.26
CA GLU A 122 -15.49 -2.16 3.47
C GLU A 122 -14.05 -1.74 3.17
N ILE A 123 -13.07 -2.57 3.50
CA ILE A 123 -11.66 -2.33 3.17
C ILE A 123 -11.45 -2.31 1.65
N ALA A 124 -12.13 -3.21 0.92
CA ALA A 124 -12.09 -3.26 -0.53
C ALA A 124 -12.53 -1.93 -1.19
N ILE A 125 -13.44 -1.18 -0.58
CA ILE A 125 -13.86 0.14 -1.08
C ILE A 125 -12.68 1.11 -1.12
N TYR A 126 -11.82 1.13 -0.10
CA TYR A 126 -10.63 1.99 -0.09
C TYR A 126 -9.63 1.57 -1.16
N HIS A 127 -9.44 0.26 -1.36
CA HIS A 127 -8.60 -0.25 -2.45
C HIS A 127 -9.15 0.11 -3.83
N ILE A 128 -10.47 0.04 -4.06
CA ILE A 128 -11.09 0.47 -5.32
C ILE A 128 -10.85 1.97 -5.56
N ARG A 129 -11.01 2.82 -4.53
CA ARG A 129 -10.74 4.26 -4.63
C ARG A 129 -9.27 4.55 -4.94
N ALA A 130 -8.34 3.88 -4.25
CA ALA A 130 -6.92 3.96 -4.53
C ALA A 130 -6.61 3.56 -5.98
N SER A 131 -7.15 2.41 -6.42
CA SER A 131 -6.98 1.91 -7.78
C SER A 131 -7.47 2.93 -8.82
N ALA A 132 -8.65 3.51 -8.63
CA ALA A 132 -9.21 4.53 -9.52
C ALA A 132 -8.37 5.80 -9.57
N TRP A 133 -7.80 6.23 -8.44
CA TRP A 133 -6.91 7.38 -8.40
C TRP A 133 -5.60 7.11 -9.14
N TYR A 134 -4.97 5.95 -8.89
CA TYR A 134 -3.70 5.60 -9.55
C TYR A 134 -3.86 5.44 -11.06
N GLU A 135 -4.96 4.85 -11.53
CA GLU A 135 -5.27 4.76 -12.97
C GLU A 135 -5.31 6.14 -13.62
N LYS A 136 -6.03 7.10 -13.01
CA LYS A 136 -6.15 8.48 -13.51
C LYS A 136 -4.82 9.24 -13.52
N ASN A 137 -3.87 8.85 -12.68
CA ASN A 137 -2.54 9.46 -12.59
C ASN A 137 -1.47 8.69 -13.40
N GLY A 138 -1.87 7.68 -14.18
CA GLY A 138 -0.97 6.91 -15.05
C GLY A 138 -0.14 5.83 -14.36
N GLU A 139 -0.37 5.57 -13.07
CA GLU A 139 0.37 4.60 -12.26
C GLU A 139 -0.34 3.23 -12.30
N LEU A 140 -0.33 2.58 -13.47
CA LEU A 140 -1.09 1.35 -13.72
C LEU A 140 -0.68 0.19 -12.80
N SER A 141 0.59 0.10 -12.39
CA SER A 141 1.08 -0.92 -11.47
C SER A 141 0.44 -0.85 -10.10
N GLU A 142 0.47 0.32 -9.46
CA GLU A 142 -0.19 0.50 -8.16
C GLU A 142 -1.71 0.34 -8.31
N SER A 143 -2.28 0.82 -9.41
CA SER A 143 -3.71 0.64 -9.70
C SER A 143 -4.10 -0.84 -9.76
N PHE A 144 -3.29 -1.68 -10.41
CA PHE A 144 -3.49 -3.11 -10.53
C PHE A 144 -3.40 -3.80 -9.16
N HIS A 145 -2.35 -3.52 -8.37
CA HIS A 145 -2.19 -4.11 -7.04
C HIS A 145 -3.37 -3.79 -6.11
N HIS A 146 -3.88 -2.55 -6.15
CA HIS A 146 -5.07 -2.20 -5.39
C HIS A 146 -6.34 -2.89 -5.91
N ALA A 147 -6.49 -3.09 -7.23
CA ALA A 147 -7.63 -3.83 -7.77
C ALA A 147 -7.62 -5.32 -7.34
N ILE A 148 -6.44 -5.97 -7.34
CA ILE A 148 -6.27 -7.33 -6.82
C ILE A 148 -6.60 -7.40 -5.33
N ALA A 149 -6.10 -6.47 -4.52
CA ALA A 149 -6.38 -6.44 -3.09
C ALA A 149 -7.85 -6.16 -2.74
N ALA A 150 -8.61 -5.55 -3.66
CA ALA A 150 -10.07 -5.41 -3.54
C ALA A 150 -10.85 -6.62 -4.08
N GLU A 151 -10.19 -7.65 -4.61
CA GLU A 151 -10.79 -8.77 -5.35
C GLU A 151 -11.63 -8.33 -6.57
N ASP A 152 -11.38 -7.13 -7.11
CA ASP A 152 -12.00 -6.65 -8.35
C ASP A 152 -11.19 -7.14 -9.55
N PHE A 153 -11.31 -8.43 -9.84
CA PHE A 153 -10.57 -9.09 -10.92
C PHE A 153 -10.94 -8.57 -12.31
N HIS A 154 -12.17 -8.08 -12.49
CA HIS A 154 -12.56 -7.45 -13.75
C HIS A 154 -11.77 -6.17 -14.00
N ARG A 155 -11.64 -5.32 -12.99
CA ARG A 155 -10.83 -4.11 -13.06
C ARG A 155 -9.34 -4.42 -13.18
N ALA A 156 -8.82 -5.36 -12.40
CA ALA A 156 -7.42 -5.77 -12.49
C ALA A 156 -7.06 -6.29 -13.89
N ALA A 157 -7.95 -7.07 -14.52
CA ALA A 157 -7.75 -7.54 -15.89
C ALA A 157 -7.79 -6.39 -16.93
N ASN A 158 -8.69 -5.40 -16.78
CA ASN A 158 -8.67 -4.19 -17.64
C ASN A 158 -7.33 -3.45 -17.53
N LEU A 159 -6.83 -3.26 -16.31
CA LEU A 159 -5.57 -2.56 -16.05
C LEU A 159 -4.37 -3.33 -16.63
N ALA A 160 -4.38 -4.67 -16.54
CA ALA A 160 -3.37 -5.50 -17.18
C ALA A 160 -3.39 -5.36 -18.71
N GLU A 161 -4.57 -5.36 -19.35
CA GLU A 161 -4.69 -5.14 -20.79
C GLU A 161 -4.12 -3.78 -21.21
N MET A 162 -4.40 -2.72 -20.44
CA MET A 162 -3.91 -1.36 -20.69
C MET A 162 -2.39 -1.24 -20.50
N ALA A 163 -1.84 -1.92 -19.50
CA ALA A 163 -0.42 -1.85 -19.17
C ALA A 163 0.46 -2.64 -20.15
N TRP A 164 -0.12 -3.62 -20.87
CA TRP A 164 0.62 -4.53 -21.76
C TRP A 164 1.58 -3.80 -22.69
N GLN A 165 1.10 -2.84 -23.48
CA GLN A 165 1.92 -2.20 -24.50
C GLN A 165 3.14 -1.49 -23.89
N GLY A 166 2.94 -0.71 -22.83
CA GLY A 166 4.05 0.00 -22.17
C GLY A 166 5.05 -0.95 -21.49
N MET A 167 4.56 -2.06 -20.92
CA MET A 167 5.42 -3.07 -20.30
C MET A 167 6.18 -3.92 -21.33
N ASP A 168 5.55 -4.25 -22.45
CA ASP A 168 6.17 -4.98 -23.56
C ASP A 168 7.30 -4.15 -24.20
N GLU A 169 7.03 -2.87 -24.52
CA GLU A 169 8.04 -1.93 -25.02
C GLU A 169 9.22 -1.76 -24.04
N ALA A 170 8.96 -1.87 -22.73
CA ALA A 170 9.97 -1.82 -21.68
C ALA A 170 10.64 -3.17 -21.38
N LEU A 171 10.36 -4.24 -22.14
CA LEU A 171 10.85 -5.61 -21.95
C LEU A 171 10.50 -6.21 -20.57
N GLN A 172 9.35 -5.82 -20.01
CA GLN A 172 8.85 -6.26 -18.71
C GLN A 172 7.77 -7.34 -18.81
N ALA A 173 7.76 -8.13 -19.91
CA ALA A 173 6.79 -9.19 -20.14
C ALA A 173 6.68 -10.19 -18.97
N ALA A 174 7.80 -10.50 -18.29
CA ALA A 174 7.79 -11.38 -17.11
C ALA A 174 7.06 -10.77 -15.90
N ALA A 175 7.19 -9.46 -15.67
CA ALA A 175 6.49 -8.76 -14.60
C ALA A 175 4.98 -8.69 -14.90
N TRP A 176 4.63 -8.44 -16.17
CA TRP A 176 3.24 -8.47 -16.60
C TRP A 176 2.64 -9.88 -16.48
N LEU A 177 3.37 -10.94 -16.84
CA LEU A 177 2.93 -12.32 -16.63
C LEU A 177 2.69 -12.64 -15.15
N ALA A 178 3.50 -12.09 -14.24
CA ALA A 178 3.28 -12.22 -12.79
C ALA A 178 1.99 -11.54 -12.31
N TRP A 179 1.50 -10.51 -13.01
CA TRP A 179 0.16 -9.96 -12.77
C TRP A 179 -0.92 -10.93 -13.24
N ILE A 180 -0.77 -11.51 -14.43
CA ILE A 180 -1.72 -12.47 -14.97
C ILE A 180 -1.85 -13.73 -14.11
N THR A 181 -0.79 -14.14 -13.41
CA THR A 181 -0.88 -15.28 -12.48
C THR A 181 -1.74 -15.00 -11.24
N GLN A 182 -2.02 -13.74 -10.92
CA GLN A 182 -2.89 -13.36 -9.80
C GLN A 182 -4.38 -13.30 -10.19
N LEU A 183 -4.69 -13.31 -11.49
CA LEU A 183 -6.06 -13.26 -11.99
C LEU A 183 -6.68 -14.66 -12.08
N PRO A 184 -7.95 -14.83 -11.69
CA PRO A 184 -8.65 -16.10 -11.85
C PRO A 184 -8.93 -16.38 -13.34
N GLU A 185 -9.01 -17.66 -13.70
CA GLU A 185 -9.09 -18.08 -15.11
C GLU A 185 -10.37 -17.60 -15.82
N ASP A 186 -11.47 -17.49 -15.07
CA ASP A 186 -12.75 -16.96 -15.56
C ASP A 186 -12.66 -15.48 -15.95
N ALA A 187 -11.95 -14.66 -15.17
CA ALA A 187 -11.70 -13.26 -15.49
C ALA A 187 -10.84 -13.10 -16.76
N ILE A 188 -9.92 -14.04 -17.01
CA ILE A 188 -9.07 -14.03 -18.21
C ILE A 188 -9.85 -14.52 -19.44
N ARG A 189 -10.58 -15.64 -19.34
CA ARG A 189 -11.21 -16.32 -20.49
C ARG A 189 -12.23 -15.45 -21.23
N VAL A 190 -12.88 -14.54 -20.53
CA VAL A 190 -13.88 -13.63 -21.12
C VAL A 190 -13.26 -12.44 -21.86
N ARG A 191 -11.92 -12.36 -21.94
CA ARG A 191 -11.15 -11.22 -22.48
C ARG A 191 -10.24 -11.65 -23.63
N PRO A 192 -10.72 -11.60 -24.89
CA PRO A 192 -9.94 -12.03 -26.04
C PRO A 192 -8.60 -11.27 -26.19
N VAL A 193 -8.59 -9.96 -25.93
CA VAL A 193 -7.36 -9.13 -26.00
C VAL A 193 -6.34 -9.65 -25.00
N LEU A 194 -6.74 -9.83 -23.74
CA LEU A 194 -5.86 -10.36 -22.69
C LEU A 194 -5.30 -11.74 -23.06
N CYS A 195 -6.14 -12.63 -23.59
CA CYS A 195 -5.71 -13.95 -24.07
C CYS A 195 -4.64 -13.87 -25.17
N THR A 196 -4.80 -12.95 -26.13
CA THR A 196 -3.79 -12.77 -27.19
C THR A 196 -2.46 -12.22 -26.66
N GLN A 197 -2.50 -11.29 -25.71
CA GLN A 197 -1.31 -10.75 -25.04
C GLN A 197 -0.57 -11.84 -24.26
N ILE A 198 -1.30 -12.71 -23.55
CA ILE A 198 -0.72 -13.87 -22.86
C ILE A 198 -0.01 -14.79 -23.85
N ALA A 199 -0.65 -15.15 -24.97
CA ALA A 199 -0.04 -16.01 -25.97
C ALA A 199 1.27 -15.40 -26.53
N TRP A 200 1.28 -14.09 -26.76
CA TRP A 200 2.47 -13.36 -27.24
C TRP A 200 3.60 -13.33 -26.19
N SER A 201 3.27 -13.07 -24.92
CA SER A 201 4.26 -13.08 -23.84
C SER A 201 4.98 -14.43 -23.69
N PHE A 202 4.29 -15.53 -24.01
CA PHE A 202 4.87 -16.88 -23.99
C PHE A 202 5.82 -17.12 -25.16
N THR A 203 5.54 -16.56 -26.34
CA THR A 203 6.49 -16.64 -27.47
C THR A 203 7.77 -15.88 -27.18
N ASP A 204 7.68 -14.73 -26.52
CA ASP A 204 8.85 -13.87 -26.25
C ASP A 204 9.72 -14.40 -25.09
N THR A 205 9.10 -15.05 -24.10
CA THR A 205 9.82 -15.64 -22.96
C THR A 205 10.33 -17.06 -23.23
N GLY A 206 10.03 -17.65 -24.40
CA GLY A 206 10.40 -19.02 -24.76
C GLY A 206 9.73 -20.10 -23.89
N GLN A 207 8.68 -19.75 -23.15
CA GLN A 207 7.90 -20.67 -22.32
C GLN A 207 6.68 -21.13 -23.12
N THR A 208 6.54 -22.44 -23.36
CA THR A 208 5.48 -22.97 -24.24
C THR A 208 4.15 -23.20 -23.52
N GLU A 209 4.09 -23.19 -22.18
CA GLU A 209 2.86 -23.32 -21.40
C GLU A 209 2.95 -22.61 -20.04
N LYS A 210 1.82 -22.10 -19.55
CA LYS A 210 1.66 -21.66 -18.15
C LYS A 210 1.96 -22.87 -17.27
N LYS A 211 3.02 -22.84 -16.45
CA LYS A 211 3.27 -23.88 -15.44
C LYS A 211 2.00 -24.06 -14.62
N LYS A 212 1.30 -25.16 -14.84
CA LYS A 212 0.23 -25.63 -13.95
C LYS A 212 0.91 -26.16 -12.69
N ASP A 213 1.32 -25.26 -11.80
CA ASP A 213 1.51 -25.64 -10.40
C ASP A 213 0.10 -25.74 -9.79
N ASN A 214 -0.52 -26.90 -9.97
CA ASN A 214 -1.66 -27.34 -9.17
C ASN A 214 -1.22 -28.55 -8.34
N MET A 215 -1.42 -28.36 -7.04
CA MET A 215 -1.39 -29.30 -5.90
C MET A 215 -1.58 -30.79 -6.21
#